data_AF-A0AAX5KCQ0-F1
#
_entry.id   AF-A0AAX5KCQ0-F1
#
_cell.length_a   1.000
_cell.length_b   1.000
_cell.length_c   1.000
_cell.angle_alpha   90.00
_cell.angle_beta   90.00
_cell.angle_gamma   90.00
#
_symmetry.space_group_name_H-M   'P 1'
#
loop_
_entity.id
_entity.type
_entity.pdbx_description
1 polymer ?
#
loop_
_entity_poly.entity_id
_entity_poly.type
_entity_poly.pdbx_seq_one_letter_code
_entity_poly.pdbx_strand_id
1 'polypeptide(L)'
;AVMTVATKGVPLANAVANTLNVPFVIVRRDLKITEGSTVSVNYVSGSSDRIEKMFLSKRSLKAGSRVLIVDDFLKGGGTINGMISLLAEFESELA
;
A
#
# COMPACT_ATOMS: atom_id res chain seq x y z
N ALA A 1 -3.61 8.59 6.59
CA ALA A 1 -4.41 7.51 5.95
C ALA A 1 -3.93 6.17 6.47
N VAL A 2 -4.75 5.12 6.40
CA VAL A 2 -4.31 3.74 6.65
C VAL A 2 -4.18 3.02 5.31
N MET A 3 -3.04 2.39 5.07
CA MET A 3 -2.72 1.69 3.83
C MET A 3 -2.44 0.21 4.09
N THR A 4 -2.91 -0.64 3.20
CA THR A 4 -2.58 -2.09 3.17
C THR A 4 -2.41 -2.54 1.72
N VAL A 5 -1.74 -3.67 1.51
CA VAL A 5 -1.83 -4.39 0.24
C VAL A 5 -3.04 -5.33 0.27
N ALA A 6 -3.71 -5.49 -0.88
CA ALA A 6 -4.73 -6.51 -1.04
C ALA A 6 -4.11 -7.92 -0.86
N THR A 7 -4.80 -8.93 -0.33
CA THR A 7 -6.23 -8.99 0.02
C THR A 7 -6.49 -9.25 1.51
N LYS A 8 -5.62 -9.99 2.20
CA LYS A 8 -5.89 -10.48 3.56
C LYS A 8 -5.82 -9.39 4.64
N GLY A 9 -4.90 -8.44 4.52
CA GLY A 9 -4.83 -7.26 5.40
C GLY A 9 -6.00 -6.27 5.26
N VAL A 10 -6.82 -6.37 4.20
CA VAL A 10 -7.88 -5.39 3.89
C VAL A 10 -8.90 -5.21 5.03
N PRO A 11 -9.51 -6.27 5.60
CA PRO A 11 -10.48 -6.10 6.68
C PRO A 11 -9.85 -5.47 7.93
N LEU A 12 -8.62 -5.87 8.27
CA LEU A 12 -7.89 -5.35 9.43
C LEU A 12 -7.58 -3.86 9.26
N ALA A 13 -7.00 -3.48 8.12
CA ALA A 13 -6.65 -2.09 7.83
C ALA A 13 -7.89 -1.19 7.73
N ASN A 14 -9.01 -1.70 7.19
CA ASN A 14 -10.27 -0.97 7.15
C ASN A 14 -10.84 -0.73 8.56
N ALA A 15 -10.77 -1.73 9.44
CA ALA A 15 -11.20 -1.57 10.84
C ALA A 15 -10.34 -0.53 11.58
N VAL A 16 -9.03 -0.53 11.37
CA VAL A 16 -8.11 0.47 11.93
C VAL A 16 -8.42 1.87 11.38
N ALA A 17 -8.61 1.99 10.06
CA ALA A 17 -8.94 3.26 9.41
C ALA A 17 -10.24 3.87 9.95
N ASN A 18 -11.27 3.03 10.12
CA ASN A 18 -12.56 3.43 10.68
C ASN A 18 -12.42 3.90 12.14
N THR A 19 -11.64 3.17 12.94
CA THR A 19 -11.41 3.53 14.36
C THR A 19 -10.65 4.85 14.47
N LEU A 20 -9.67 5.09 13.60
CA LEU A 20 -8.90 6.33 13.57
C LEU A 20 -9.61 7.49 12.84
N ASN A 21 -10.75 7.23 12.21
CA ASN A 21 -11.49 8.17 11.37
C ASN A 21 -10.60 8.84 10.29
N VAL A 22 -9.80 8.02 9.59
CA VAL A 22 -8.92 8.48 8.50
C VAL A 22 -9.18 7.71 7.22
N PRO A 23 -8.79 8.25 6.04
CA PRO A 23 -8.96 7.55 4.77
C PRO A 23 -8.28 6.18 4.75
N PHE A 24 -8.95 5.22 4.11
CA PHE A 24 -8.45 3.87 3.86
C PHE A 24 -7.97 3.72 2.41
N VAL A 25 -6.78 3.15 2.21
CA VAL A 25 -6.12 3.01 0.91
C VAL A 25 -5.69 1.56 0.70
N ILE A 26 -5.98 1.01 -0.48
CA ILE A 26 -5.63 -0.36 -0.86
C ILE A 26 -4.63 -0.33 -2.01
N VAL A 27 -3.44 -0.87 -1.78
CA VAL A 27 -2.44 -1.15 -2.81
C VAL A 27 -2.77 -2.47 -3.51
N ARG A 28 -2.65 -2.50 -4.84
CA ARG A 28 -2.96 -3.67 -5.68
C ARG A 28 -1.68 -4.36 -6.15
N ARG A 29 -1.75 -5.66 -6.45
CA ARG A 29 -0.67 -6.42 -7.13
C ARG A 29 -0.88 -6.50 -8.65
N ASP A 30 -2.07 -6.11 -9.11
CA ASP A 30 -2.52 -6.09 -10.49
C ASP A 30 -2.99 -4.69 -10.89
N LEU A 31 -2.71 -4.30 -12.14
CA LEU A 31 -3.18 -3.04 -12.69
C LEU A 31 -4.62 -3.20 -13.21
N LYS A 32 -5.53 -2.35 -12.74
CA LYS A 32 -6.88 -2.22 -13.31
C LYS A 32 -6.93 -1.03 -14.25
N ILE A 33 -7.34 -1.25 -15.51
CA ILE A 33 -7.44 -0.21 -16.56
C ILE A 33 -8.33 0.96 -16.11
N THR A 34 -9.30 0.71 -15.23
CA THR A 34 -10.23 1.71 -14.69
C THR A 34 -9.63 2.64 -13.63
N GLU A 35 -8.39 2.42 -13.18
CA GLU A 35 -7.73 3.21 -12.13
C GLU A 35 -7.05 4.49 -12.64
N GLY A 36 -6.95 4.67 -13.96
CA GLY A 36 -6.37 5.86 -14.57
C GLY A 36 -4.86 5.97 -14.34
N SER A 37 -4.37 7.17 -14.00
CA SER A 37 -2.95 7.38 -13.71
C SER A 37 -2.53 6.66 -12.44
N THR A 38 -1.57 5.74 -12.56
CA THR A 38 -1.08 4.90 -11.46
C THR A 38 0.43 5.06 -11.28
N VAL A 39 0.86 4.95 -10.04
CA VAL A 39 2.25 4.75 -9.64
C VAL A 39 2.46 3.25 -9.42
N SER A 40 3.65 2.76 -9.76
CA SER A 40 4.03 1.37 -9.50
C SER A 40 5.45 1.27 -8.98
N VAL A 41 5.69 0.35 -8.05
CA VAL A 41 7.03 0.02 -7.57
C VAL A 41 7.27 -1.49 -7.65
N ASN A 42 8.54 -1.85 -7.86
CA ASN A 42 9.00 -3.23 -7.78
C ASN A 42 9.43 -3.54 -6.34
N TYR A 43 9.13 -4.74 -5.86
CA TYR A 43 9.56 -5.21 -4.54
C TYR A 43 9.87 -6.71 -4.57
N VAL A 44 10.72 -7.17 -3.67
CA VAL A 44 11.00 -8.61 -3.51
C VAL A 44 9.98 -9.18 -2.51
N SER A 45 9.19 -10.15 -2.94
CA SER A 45 8.21 -10.80 -2.07
C SER A 45 8.89 -11.83 -1.19
N GLY A 46 8.75 -11.72 0.15
CA GLY A 46 9.28 -12.69 1.11
C GLY A 46 8.63 -14.08 1.02
N SER A 47 7.60 -14.23 0.18
CA SER A 47 6.89 -15.49 -0.04
C SER A 47 7.32 -16.22 -1.31
N SER A 48 7.77 -15.49 -2.34
CA SER A 48 8.01 -16.07 -3.68
C SER A 48 9.45 -15.95 -4.17
N ASP A 49 10.35 -15.26 -3.44
CA ASP A 49 11.73 -14.92 -3.85
C ASP A 49 11.79 -14.32 -5.28
N ARG A 50 10.67 -13.73 -5.69
CA ARG A 50 10.47 -13.12 -7.00
C ARG A 50 10.24 -11.63 -6.82
N ILE A 51 10.64 -10.89 -7.85
CA ILE A 51 10.29 -9.49 -7.98
C ILE A 51 8.83 -9.41 -8.39
N GLU A 52 8.04 -8.73 -7.57
CA GLU A 52 6.64 -8.43 -7.80
C GLU A 52 6.44 -6.92 -7.98
N LYS A 53 5.32 -6.53 -8.58
CA LYS A 53 4.89 -5.14 -8.72
C LYS A 53 3.72 -4.86 -7.81
N MET A 54 3.67 -3.64 -7.31
CA MET A 54 2.48 -3.12 -6.64
C MET A 54 2.09 -1.77 -7.23
N PHE A 55 0.80 -1.47 -7.22
CA PHE A 55 0.19 -0.36 -7.92
C PHE A 55 -0.69 0.45 -6.98
N LEU A 56 -0.66 1.78 -7.14
CA LEU A 56 -1.60 2.68 -6.51
C LEU A 56 -2.00 3.80 -7.48
N SER A 57 -3.30 4.04 -7.61
CA SER A 57 -3.83 5.17 -8.38
C SER A 57 -3.47 6.50 -7.72
N LYS A 58 -3.00 7.49 -8.52
CA LYS A 58 -2.57 8.80 -8.03
C LYS A 58 -3.65 9.57 -7.26
N ARG A 59 -4.92 9.29 -7.51
CA ARG A 59 -6.06 9.89 -6.79
C ARG A 59 -6.38 9.21 -5.45
N SER A 60 -5.80 8.04 -5.15
CA SER A 60 -6.13 7.26 -3.95
C SER A 60 -5.38 7.72 -2.71
N LEU A 61 -4.28 8.46 -2.87
CA LEU A 61 -3.49 9.03 -1.79
C LEU A 61 -3.12 10.47 -2.13
N LYS A 62 -3.39 11.39 -1.21
CA LYS A 62 -2.98 12.79 -1.36
C LYS A 62 -1.47 12.90 -1.10
N ALA A 63 -0.77 13.67 -1.92
CA ALA A 63 0.65 13.94 -1.68
C ALA A 63 0.90 14.59 -0.30
N GLY A 64 2.05 14.31 0.32
CA GLY A 64 2.39 14.82 1.65
C GLY A 64 1.60 14.17 2.80
N SER A 65 0.99 13.01 2.59
CA SER A 65 0.20 12.34 3.63
C SER A 65 1.09 11.62 4.64
N ARG A 66 0.69 11.65 5.91
CA ARG A 66 1.17 10.69 6.92
C ARG A 66 0.36 9.40 6.82
N VAL A 67 1.04 8.27 6.61
CA VAL A 67 0.40 6.99 6.30
C VAL A 67 0.79 5.94 7.32
N LEU A 68 -0.22 5.32 7.96
CA LEU A 68 -0.05 4.11 8.76
C LEU A 68 -0.17 2.90 7.84
N ILE A 69 0.88 2.09 7.76
CA ILE A 69 0.86 0.83 7.03
C ILE A 69 0.37 -0.28 7.97
N VAL A 70 -0.58 -1.08 7.49
CA VAL A 70 -1.12 -2.26 8.18
C VAL A 70 -0.99 -3.46 7.26
N ASP A 71 -0.56 -4.60 7.81
CA ASP A 71 -0.43 -5.86 7.08
C ASP A 71 -0.86 -7.02 8.00
N ASP A 72 -1.38 -8.10 7.44
CA ASP A 72 -1.82 -9.26 8.22
C ASP A 72 -0.66 -10.17 8.64
N PHE A 73 0.41 -10.23 7.84
CA PHE A 73 1.56 -11.09 8.13
C PHE A 73 2.88 -10.52 7.62
N LEU A 74 3.84 -10.35 8.52
CA LEU A 74 5.18 -9.85 8.17
C LEU A 74 6.17 -11.01 7.96
N LYS A 75 6.62 -11.18 6.70
CA LYS A 75 7.69 -12.12 6.34
C LYS A 75 8.77 -11.43 5.51
N GLY A 76 9.98 -11.30 6.07
CA GLY A 76 11.13 -10.73 5.38
C GLY A 76 11.02 -9.24 5.03
N GLY A 77 9.93 -8.56 5.38
CA GLY A 77 9.76 -7.11 5.24
C GLY A 77 9.57 -6.58 3.81
N GLY A 78 9.74 -7.41 2.78
CA GLY A 78 9.73 -6.97 1.38
C GLY A 78 8.44 -6.25 0.94
N THR A 79 7.27 -6.73 1.39
CA THR A 79 5.97 -6.09 1.09
C THR A 79 5.84 -4.72 1.75
N ILE A 80 6.24 -4.60 3.03
CA ILE A 80 6.24 -3.30 3.74
C ILE A 80 7.22 -2.33 3.09
N ASN A 81 8.44 -2.78 2.78
CA ASN A 81 9.44 -1.95 2.10
C ASN A 81 8.95 -1.48 0.73
N GLY A 82 8.27 -2.34 -0.03
CA GLY A 82 7.62 -1.95 -1.27
C GLY A 82 6.55 -0.86 -1.05
N MET A 83 5.70 -0.99 -0.02
CA MET A 83 4.72 0.04 0.31
C MET A 83 5.38 1.36 0.74
N ILE A 84 6.48 1.32 1.49
CA ILE A 84 7.26 2.51 1.86
C ILE A 84 7.84 3.19 0.61
N SER A 85 8.44 2.43 -0.31
CA SER A 85 8.90 2.97 -1.60
C SER A 85 7.76 3.61 -2.38
N LEU A 86 6.57 3.03 -2.32
CA LEU A 86 5.38 3.60 -2.94
C LEU A 86 4.94 4.91 -2.28
N LEU A 87 5.13 5.10 -0.97
CA LEU A 87 4.86 6.39 -0.31
C LEU A 87 5.78 7.50 -0.79
N ALA A 88 7.06 7.19 -1.07
CA ALA A 88 8.03 8.17 -1.56
C ALA A 88 7.60 8.79 -2.90
N GLU A 89 6.97 8.01 -3.79
CA GLU A 89 6.40 8.48 -5.07
C GLU A 89 5.24 9.47 -4.91
N PHE A 90 4.66 9.55 -3.70
CA PHE A 90 3.61 10.50 -3.32
C PHE A 90 4.12 11.57 -2.35
N GLU A 91 5.43 11.71 -2.16
CA GLU A 91 6.03 12.62 -1.17
C GLU A 91 5.40 12.43 0.23
N SER A 92 4.98 11.20 0.54
CA SER A 92 4.25 10.84 1.75
C SER A 92 5.19 10.11 2.71
N GLU A 93 4.88 10.16 4.00
CA GLU A 93 5.73 9.60 5.05
C GLU A 93 5.03 8.49 5.83
N LEU A 94 5.81 7.54 6.34
CA LEU A 94 5.35 6.56 7.30
C LEU A 94 5.11 7.24 8.65
N ALA A 95 3.91 7.05 9.20
CA ALA A 95 3.44 7.74 10.41
C ALA A 95 4.01 7.20 11.73
#